data_AF-A0A7W1NME1-F1
#
_entry.id   AF-A0A7W1NME1-F1
#
_cell.length_a   1.000
_cell.length_b   1.000
_cell.length_c   1.000
_cell.angle_alpha   90.00
_cell.angle_beta   90.00
_cell.angle_gamma   90.00
#
_symmetry.space_group_name_H-M   'P 1'
#
loop_
_entity.id
_entity.type
_entity.pdbx_description
1 polymer ?
#
loop_
_entity_poly.entity_id
_entity_poly.type
_entity_poly.pdbx_seq_one_letter_code
_entity_poly.pdbx_strand_id
1 'polypeptide(L)'
;MPTTKNIKNIKIFISYRNIPHSKAEGNFLADALRNEFGYEIFIDTQELKNKGGVRWAETIYDNIHTSDVLIVLLEQATHLSEWVQREVDVARGAHVSILPIAIIEEAELAKVLREVQEKLAISDMQFLNFASATPNYPPIIESIESLSKKTRDAQKEWMDKLRTLRYARKAANSDPYYATYEILPGRKICLASGDMTEMQNIDVLVNTENNYMQMARIYESAVLSSALRREGSYIRNGKLLEDTVQLELDQQVVKGEGFGSRPIEMEQVIPTHAGHAKSVLVKNGARYIFHASTVYVHPRNRSVTPIQTDASVRQTVLNCLNLMMEINENKGVISPAGTDAYEREQKATEAYMPIKSIVFPLFGAGQGGRSTIEVAPPMIDCFKDFLMKHKSTKNFPLERIHLCVFTEVDIAIVKAIMDEMCK
;
A
#
# COMPACT_ATOMS: atom_id res chain seq x y z
N MET A 1 25.57 5.37 36.48
CA MET A 1 25.66 4.59 35.24
C MET A 1 24.30 4.65 34.57
N PRO A 2 24.17 5.05 33.29
CA PRO A 2 22.87 5.06 32.63
C PRO A 2 22.47 3.61 32.36
N THR A 3 21.45 3.13 33.09
CA THR A 3 20.78 1.86 32.79
C THR A 3 20.26 1.93 31.36
N THR A 4 20.68 0.99 30.51
CA THR A 4 20.12 0.77 29.18
C THR A 4 18.61 0.59 29.31
N LYS A 5 17.86 1.67 29.06
CA LYS A 5 16.39 1.65 29.10
C LYS A 5 15.90 0.69 28.03
N ASN A 6 15.04 -0.24 28.46
CA ASN A 6 14.42 -1.21 27.59
C ASN A 6 13.35 -0.47 26.77
N ILE A 7 13.72 0.02 25.59
CA ILE A 7 12.80 0.75 24.70
C ILE A 7 11.66 -0.20 24.33
N LYS A 8 10.43 0.16 24.72
CA LYS A 8 9.24 -0.59 24.36
C LYS A 8 8.87 -0.22 22.93
N ASN A 9 8.68 -1.24 22.09
CA ASN A 9 8.18 -1.06 20.73
C ASN A 9 6.66 -0.86 20.75
N ILE A 10 6.18 0.19 21.44
CA ILE A 10 4.78 0.61 21.49
C ILE A 10 4.76 2.11 21.18
N LYS A 11 4.00 2.48 20.14
CA LYS A 11 3.84 3.86 19.67
C LYS A 11 2.56 4.47 20.23
N ILE A 12 2.64 5.67 20.78
CA ILE A 12 1.51 6.34 21.41
C ILE A 12 1.37 7.73 20.81
N PHE A 13 0.15 8.08 20.42
CA PHE A 13 -0.24 9.43 20.06
C PHE A 13 -0.97 10.06 21.24
N ILE A 14 -0.55 11.24 21.69
CA ILE A 14 -1.26 12.01 22.73
C ILE A 14 -2.02 13.15 22.08
N SER A 15 -3.34 13.03 22.07
CA SER A 15 -4.29 14.05 21.62
C SER A 15 -4.79 14.86 22.81
N TYR A 16 -4.78 16.18 22.64
CA TYR A 16 -5.19 17.12 23.67
C TYR A 16 -5.72 18.40 23.02
N ARG A 17 -6.54 19.16 23.75
CA ARG A 17 -6.97 20.48 23.30
C ARG A 17 -5.81 21.48 23.44
N ASN A 18 -5.58 22.31 22.42
CA ASN A 18 -4.52 23.33 22.44
C ASN A 18 -4.84 24.51 23.39
N ILE A 19 -4.87 24.24 24.69
CA ILE A 19 -4.96 25.20 25.80
C ILE A 19 -3.79 24.97 26.77
N PRO A 20 -3.35 25.99 27.55
CA PRO A 20 -2.15 25.89 28.37
C PRO A 20 -2.14 24.71 29.34
N HIS A 21 -3.27 24.44 30.01
CA HIS A 21 -3.38 23.37 31.00
C HIS A 21 -3.23 21.97 30.37
N SER A 22 -4.03 21.65 29.35
CA SER A 22 -3.94 20.35 28.65
C SER A 22 -2.58 20.12 28.00
N LYS A 23 -1.96 21.20 27.50
CA LYS A 23 -0.61 21.14 26.94
C LYS A 23 0.43 20.80 28.01
N ALA A 24 0.33 21.40 29.19
CA ALA A 24 1.23 21.12 30.30
C ALA A 24 1.09 19.67 30.78
N GLU A 25 -0.14 19.21 31.01
CA GLU A 25 -0.42 17.82 31.42
C GLU A 25 0.02 16.81 30.35
N GLY A 26 -0.26 17.11 29.07
CA GLY A 26 0.15 16.26 27.95
C GLY A 26 1.66 16.16 27.79
N ASN A 27 2.39 17.27 27.92
CA ASN A 27 3.86 17.25 27.89
C ASN A 27 4.44 16.48 29.07
N PHE A 28 3.89 16.68 30.28
CA PHE A 28 4.33 15.98 31.48
C PHE A 28 4.12 14.46 31.35
N LEU A 29 2.95 14.03 30.86
CA LEU A 29 2.67 12.63 30.57
C LEU A 29 3.59 12.08 29.45
N ALA A 30 3.78 12.84 28.37
CA ALA A 30 4.65 12.45 27.26
C ALA A 30 6.10 12.20 27.73
N ASP A 31 6.63 13.10 28.56
CA ASP A 31 7.98 13.01 29.09
C ASP A 31 8.13 11.82 30.04
N ALA A 32 7.15 11.56 30.91
CA ALA A 32 7.16 10.37 31.75
C ALA A 32 7.11 9.08 30.91
N LEU A 33 6.17 8.96 29.98
CA LEU A 33 6.03 7.77 29.13
C LEU A 33 7.27 7.52 28.26
N ARG A 34 7.86 8.58 27.70
CA ARG A 34 9.08 8.48 26.88
C ARG A 34 10.30 8.16 27.73
N ASN A 35 10.55 8.98 28.73
CA ASN A 35 11.78 8.91 29.50
C ASN A 35 11.71 7.76 30.49
N GLU A 36 10.69 7.64 31.33
CA GLU A 36 10.68 6.65 32.42
C GLU A 36 10.29 5.25 31.93
N PHE A 37 9.32 5.16 31.03
CA PHE A 37 8.74 3.87 30.61
C PHE A 37 9.18 3.38 29.22
N GLY A 38 9.91 4.21 28.46
CA GLY A 38 10.56 3.82 27.21
C GLY A 38 9.62 3.68 26.00
N TYR A 39 8.46 4.34 26.01
CA TYR A 39 7.52 4.36 24.87
C TYR A 39 7.95 5.34 23.76
N GLU A 40 7.54 5.06 22.53
CA GLU A 40 7.67 6.02 21.42
C GLU A 40 6.45 6.94 21.42
N ILE A 41 6.64 8.21 21.79
CA ILE A 41 5.55 9.18 21.97
C ILE A 41 5.57 10.24 20.89
N PHE A 42 4.47 10.33 20.15
CA PHE A 42 4.11 11.49 19.34
C PHE A 42 3.11 12.36 20.09
N ILE A 43 3.42 13.66 20.16
CA ILE A 43 2.52 14.68 20.70
C ILE A 43 2.70 15.91 19.82
N ASP A 44 1.59 16.49 19.33
CA ASP A 44 1.64 17.71 18.51
C ASP A 44 2.10 18.88 19.39
N THR A 45 3.41 19.10 19.42
CA THR A 45 4.00 20.31 19.99
C THR A 45 4.08 21.36 18.88
N GLN A 46 3.97 22.65 19.25
CA GLN A 46 3.92 23.75 18.29
C GLN A 46 5.15 23.84 17.34
N GLU A 47 6.19 23.04 17.54
CA GLU A 47 7.35 22.95 16.64
C GLU A 47 6.98 22.55 15.19
N LEU A 48 5.90 21.79 14.99
CA LEU A 48 5.42 21.44 13.65
C LEU A 48 4.80 22.63 12.89
N LYS A 49 4.24 23.62 13.60
CA LYS A 49 3.65 24.84 13.00
C LYS A 49 4.70 25.80 12.45
N ASN A 50 5.93 25.72 12.95
CA ASN A 50 7.01 26.64 12.59
C ASN A 50 7.83 26.17 11.37
N LYS A 51 7.57 24.97 10.84
CA LYS A 51 8.18 24.47 9.60
C LYS A 51 7.27 24.78 8.42
N GLY A 52 7.53 25.89 7.73
CA GLY A 52 6.81 26.28 6.52
C GLY A 52 6.85 25.18 5.44
N GLY A 53 5.71 24.91 4.81
CA GLY A 53 5.59 23.97 3.68
C GLY A 53 5.14 22.54 4.01
N VAL A 54 5.00 22.17 5.30
CA VAL A 54 4.49 20.84 5.69
C VAL A 54 2.96 20.88 5.80
N ARG A 55 2.26 19.94 5.14
CA ARG A 55 0.83 19.72 5.36
C ARG A 55 0.62 19.09 6.73
N TRP A 56 0.50 19.93 7.75
CA TRP A 56 0.37 19.55 9.17
C TRP A 56 -0.66 18.43 9.43
N ALA A 57 -1.78 18.42 8.71
CA ALA A 57 -2.80 17.37 8.82
C ALA A 57 -2.29 15.98 8.39
N GLU A 58 -1.46 15.89 7.34
CA GLU A 58 -0.93 14.61 6.84
C GLU A 58 0.01 13.98 7.88
N THR A 59 0.90 14.78 8.47
CA THR A 59 1.80 14.30 9.53
C THR A 59 1.03 13.76 10.75
N ILE A 60 -0.04 14.44 11.17
CA ILE A 60 -0.88 13.96 12.29
C ILE A 60 -1.51 12.61 11.94
N TYR A 61 -2.08 12.48 10.74
CA TYR A 61 -2.74 11.25 10.32
C TYR A 61 -1.76 10.08 10.19
N ASP A 62 -0.58 10.30 9.62
CA ASP A 62 0.47 9.28 9.51
C ASP A 62 0.92 8.76 10.89
N ASN A 63 1.02 9.66 11.88
CA ASN A 63 1.38 9.28 13.25
C ASN A 63 0.25 8.51 13.95
N ILE A 64 -1.02 8.86 13.69
CA ILE A 64 -2.15 8.08 14.22
C ILE A 64 -2.17 6.68 13.60
N HIS A 65 -2.03 6.57 12.28
CA HIS A 65 -2.05 5.28 11.57
C HIS A 65 -0.96 4.30 12.05
N THR A 66 0.19 4.82 12.48
CA THR A 66 1.30 4.00 12.97
C THR A 66 1.23 3.73 14.49
N SER A 67 0.39 4.45 15.23
CA SER A 67 0.25 4.33 16.69
C SER A 67 -0.47 3.06 17.13
N ASP A 68 -0.12 2.56 18.31
CA ASP A 68 -0.79 1.43 18.99
C ASP A 68 -1.95 1.92 19.86
N VAL A 69 -1.80 3.11 20.45
CA VAL A 69 -2.79 3.71 21.35
C VAL A 69 -2.89 5.20 21.06
N LEU A 70 -4.12 5.71 20.94
CA LEU A 70 -4.43 7.13 20.99
C LEU A 70 -4.85 7.49 22.41
N ILE A 71 -4.02 8.23 23.14
CA ILE A 71 -4.41 8.83 24.43
C ILE A 71 -5.16 10.13 24.15
N VAL A 72 -6.36 10.28 24.71
CA VAL A 72 -7.15 11.51 24.60
C VAL A 72 -7.29 12.13 25.98
N LEU A 73 -6.71 13.32 26.16
CA LEU A 73 -6.81 14.04 27.42
C LEU A 73 -8.17 14.74 27.51
N LEU A 74 -8.95 14.40 28.54
CA LEU A 74 -10.29 14.91 28.80
C LEU A 74 -10.24 16.04 29.84
N GLU A 75 -10.61 17.22 29.39
CA GLU A 75 -11.00 18.42 30.15
C GLU A 75 -12.38 18.95 29.71
N GLN A 76 -12.91 19.96 30.42
CA GLN A 76 -14.29 20.47 30.28
C GLN A 76 -14.70 20.74 28.83
N ALA A 77 -13.81 21.33 28.05
CA ALA A 77 -14.11 21.75 26.68
C ALA A 77 -13.27 21.01 25.62
N THR A 78 -12.81 19.80 25.93
CA THR A 78 -12.18 18.89 24.95
C THR A 78 -13.08 18.64 23.75
N HIS A 79 -14.38 18.44 24.01
CA HIS A 79 -15.39 18.21 22.99
C HIS A 79 -15.54 19.39 22.03
N LEU A 80 -15.10 20.60 22.39
CA LEU A 80 -15.12 21.75 21.50
C LEU A 80 -13.96 21.74 20.49
N SER A 81 -12.97 20.86 20.64
CA SER A 81 -11.83 20.75 19.73
C SER A 81 -12.17 19.91 18.50
N GLU A 82 -12.36 20.57 17.35
CA GLU A 82 -12.52 19.86 16.06
C GLU A 82 -11.31 18.98 15.73
N TRP A 83 -10.11 19.36 16.17
CA TRP A 83 -8.90 18.59 15.94
C TRP A 83 -8.89 17.28 16.74
N VAL A 84 -9.21 17.34 18.03
CA VAL A 84 -9.32 16.11 18.86
C VAL A 84 -10.38 15.18 18.28
N GLN A 85 -11.52 15.73 17.83
CA GLN A 85 -12.55 14.94 17.18
C GLN A 85 -12.04 14.25 15.91
N ARG A 86 -11.35 14.97 15.01
CA ARG A 86 -10.76 14.38 13.80
C ARG A 86 -9.74 13.28 14.12
N GLU A 87 -8.89 13.49 15.11
CA GLU A 87 -7.88 12.50 15.52
C GLU A 87 -8.53 11.22 16.05
N VAL A 88 -9.59 11.36 16.86
CA VAL A 88 -10.42 10.24 17.34
C VAL A 88 -11.07 9.49 16.18
N ASP A 89 -11.63 10.20 15.20
CA ASP A 89 -12.26 9.57 14.04
C ASP A 89 -11.25 8.84 13.15
N VAL A 90 -10.06 9.42 12.96
CA VAL A 90 -8.95 8.78 12.23
C VAL A 90 -8.45 7.54 12.96
N ALA A 91 -8.28 7.60 14.28
CA ALA A 91 -7.88 6.43 15.08
C ALA A 91 -8.90 5.29 14.97
N ARG A 92 -10.21 5.59 15.01
CA ARG A 92 -11.25 4.59 14.77
C ARG A 92 -11.14 3.95 13.39
N GLY A 93 -11.02 4.78 12.35
CA GLY A 93 -10.85 4.29 10.97
C GLY A 93 -9.60 3.44 10.79
N ALA A 94 -8.55 3.70 11.58
CA ALA A 94 -7.29 2.95 11.60
C ALA A 94 -7.30 1.73 12.54
N HIS A 95 -8.42 1.45 13.22
CA HIS A 95 -8.53 0.42 14.26
C HIS A 95 -7.55 0.60 15.43
N VAL A 96 -7.18 1.83 15.74
CA VAL A 96 -6.32 2.18 16.87
C VAL A 96 -7.17 2.34 18.13
N SER A 97 -6.79 1.66 19.21
CA SER A 97 -7.47 1.75 20.50
C SER A 97 -7.30 3.14 21.11
N ILE A 98 -8.38 3.63 21.72
CA ILE A 98 -8.43 4.95 22.35
C ILE A 98 -8.39 4.76 23.87
N LEU A 99 -7.52 5.51 24.56
CA LEU A 99 -7.42 5.58 26.01
C LEU A 99 -7.80 6.99 26.49
N PRO A 100 -9.03 7.20 26.99
CA PRO A 100 -9.42 8.48 27.55
C PRO A 100 -8.78 8.68 28.93
N ILE A 101 -8.15 9.84 29.15
CA ILE A 101 -7.54 10.20 30.43
C ILE A 101 -8.08 11.56 30.89
N ALA A 102 -8.79 11.58 32.01
CA ALA A 102 -9.24 12.80 32.66
C ALA A 102 -8.06 13.54 33.31
N ILE A 103 -7.91 14.82 32.95
CA ILE A 103 -6.88 15.71 33.51
C ILE A 103 -7.46 16.81 34.41
N ILE A 104 -8.75 16.70 34.73
CA ILE A 104 -9.50 17.57 35.63
C ILE A 104 -10.13 16.74 36.73
N GLU A 105 -10.60 17.39 37.79
CA GLU A 105 -11.32 16.70 38.87
C GLU A 105 -12.57 15.99 38.37
N GLU A 106 -12.85 14.83 38.96
CA GLU A 106 -13.96 13.95 38.57
C GLU A 106 -15.32 14.67 38.61
N ALA A 107 -15.53 15.54 39.60
CA ALA A 107 -16.75 16.33 39.73
C ALA A 107 -16.93 17.34 38.58
N GLU A 108 -15.85 17.90 38.06
CA GLU A 108 -15.88 18.83 36.93
C GLU A 108 -16.05 18.08 35.61
N LEU A 109 -15.42 16.92 35.46
CA LEU A 109 -15.62 16.08 34.29
C LEU A 109 -17.06 15.57 34.22
N ALA A 110 -17.64 15.12 35.33
CA ALA A 110 -19.00 14.59 35.38
C ALA A 110 -20.05 15.58 34.82
N LYS A 111 -19.81 16.90 34.93
CA LYS A 111 -20.71 17.94 34.39
C LYS A 111 -20.77 17.93 32.86
N VAL A 112 -19.67 17.56 32.19
CA VAL A 112 -19.53 17.60 30.72
C VAL A 112 -19.32 16.23 30.10
N LEU A 113 -19.19 15.17 30.93
CA LEU A 113 -18.75 13.85 30.50
C LEU A 113 -19.65 13.31 29.39
N ARG A 114 -20.96 13.53 29.50
CA ARG A 114 -21.92 13.12 28.49
C ARG A 114 -21.69 13.81 27.15
N GLU A 115 -21.47 15.12 27.13
CA GLU A 115 -21.20 15.89 25.91
C GLU A 115 -19.89 15.45 25.26
N VAL A 116 -18.86 15.20 26.09
CA VAL A 116 -17.56 14.69 25.65
C VAL A 116 -17.69 13.27 25.08
N GLN A 117 -18.40 12.38 25.76
CA GLN A 117 -18.62 11.01 25.33
C GLN A 117 -19.44 10.91 24.05
N GLU A 118 -20.52 11.67 23.93
CA GLU A 118 -21.38 11.70 22.75
C GLU A 118 -20.62 12.27 21.54
N LYS A 119 -19.97 13.43 21.70
CA LYS A 119 -19.31 14.10 20.59
C LYS A 119 -18.05 13.40 20.11
N LEU A 120 -17.29 12.81 21.03
CA LEU A 120 -16.14 11.98 20.66
C LEU A 120 -16.54 10.53 20.40
N ALA A 121 -17.81 10.14 20.56
CA ALA A 121 -18.34 8.77 20.48
C ALA A 121 -17.58 7.71 21.33
N ILE A 122 -17.10 8.12 22.51
CA ILE A 122 -16.37 7.27 23.47
C ILE A 122 -17.25 6.83 24.66
N SER A 123 -18.57 6.76 24.46
CA SER A 123 -19.57 6.44 25.50
C SER A 123 -19.32 5.10 26.21
N ASP A 124 -18.75 4.13 25.51
CA ASP A 124 -18.54 2.78 26.02
C ASP A 124 -17.14 2.59 26.63
N MET A 125 -16.37 3.67 26.83
CA MET A 125 -15.00 3.63 27.31
C MET A 125 -14.89 4.12 28.77
N GLN A 126 -14.16 3.37 29.59
CA GLN A 126 -13.73 3.85 30.90
C GLN A 126 -12.57 4.84 30.73
N PHE A 127 -12.55 5.88 31.58
CA PHE A 127 -11.46 6.85 31.62
C PHE A 127 -10.61 6.65 32.88
N LEU A 128 -9.33 7.03 32.79
CA LEU A 128 -8.41 7.07 33.93
C LEU A 128 -8.21 8.51 34.39
N ASN A 129 -8.02 8.71 35.68
CA ASN A 129 -7.66 10.03 36.21
C ASN A 129 -6.14 10.21 36.19
N PHE A 130 -5.69 11.40 35.78
CA PHE A 130 -4.30 11.80 35.78
C PHE A 130 -4.15 13.24 36.23
N ALA A 131 -3.21 13.48 37.14
CA ALA A 131 -2.80 14.81 37.52
C ALA A 131 -1.28 14.81 37.72
N SER A 132 -0.57 15.73 37.07
CA SER A 132 0.88 15.88 37.19
C SER A 132 1.38 16.05 38.64
N ALA A 133 0.54 16.61 39.53
CA ALA A 133 0.87 16.77 40.95
C ALA A 133 0.95 15.44 41.73
N THR A 134 0.16 14.43 41.34
CA THR A 134 0.09 13.12 42.01
C THR A 134 -0.13 12.02 40.97
N PRO A 135 0.87 11.75 40.10
CA PRO A 135 0.66 10.87 38.96
C PRO A 135 0.52 9.41 39.40
N ASN A 136 -0.52 8.74 38.90
CA ASN A 136 -0.75 7.31 39.11
C ASN A 136 -0.53 6.55 37.80
N TYR A 137 0.73 6.24 37.50
CA TYR A 137 1.10 5.57 36.24
C TYR A 137 0.67 4.11 36.10
N PRO A 138 0.70 3.24 37.13
CA PRO A 138 0.46 1.81 36.93
C PRO A 138 -0.83 1.46 36.16
N PRO A 139 -2.01 2.03 36.45
CA PRO A 139 -3.23 1.77 35.68
C PRO A 139 -3.15 2.25 34.23
N ILE A 140 -2.45 3.36 33.99
CA ILE A 140 -2.22 3.92 32.66
C ILE A 140 -1.32 2.97 31.86
N ILE A 141 -0.23 2.50 32.45
CA ILE A 141 0.72 1.57 31.81
C ILE A 141 0.04 0.24 31.47
N GLU A 142 -0.71 -0.34 32.41
CA GLU A 142 -1.47 -1.57 32.18
C GLU A 142 -2.49 -1.41 31.03
N SER A 143 -3.20 -0.27 31.02
CA SER A 143 -4.15 0.04 29.96
C SER A 143 -3.47 0.22 28.60
N ILE A 144 -2.33 0.92 28.53
CA ILE A 144 -1.56 1.10 27.30
C ILE A 144 -1.12 -0.25 26.72
N GLU A 145 -0.60 -1.15 27.54
CA GLU A 145 -0.13 -2.46 27.09
C GLU A 145 -1.28 -3.34 26.61
N SER A 146 -2.38 -3.38 27.37
CA SER A 146 -3.60 -4.11 27.01
C SER A 146 -4.22 -3.59 25.71
N LEU A 147 -4.39 -2.26 25.59
CA LEU A 147 -4.95 -1.64 24.39
C LEU A 147 -4.01 -1.75 23.19
N SER A 148 -2.70 -1.68 23.38
CA SER A 148 -1.74 -1.93 22.29
C SER A 148 -1.89 -3.34 21.73
N LYS A 149 -2.05 -4.35 22.60
CA LYS A 149 -2.32 -5.72 22.16
C LYS A 149 -3.64 -5.80 21.39
N LYS A 150 -4.72 -5.21 21.94
CA LYS A 150 -6.04 -5.17 21.29
C LYS A 150 -6.00 -4.52 19.90
N THR A 151 -5.30 -3.39 19.76
CA THR A 151 -5.09 -2.71 18.47
C THR A 151 -4.42 -3.64 17.47
N ARG A 152 -3.33 -4.30 17.86
CA ARG A 152 -2.59 -5.21 16.98
C ARG A 152 -3.41 -6.42 16.58
N ASP A 153 -4.15 -7.00 17.51
CA ASP A 153 -5.02 -8.14 17.25
C ASP A 153 -6.16 -7.74 16.30
N ALA A 154 -6.81 -6.59 16.52
CA ALA A 154 -7.87 -6.07 15.66
C ALA A 154 -7.36 -5.71 14.25
N GLN A 155 -6.22 -5.03 14.15
CA GLN A 155 -5.59 -4.71 12.87
C GLN A 155 -5.17 -5.98 12.12
N LYS A 156 -4.63 -6.99 12.82
CA LYS A 156 -4.30 -8.29 12.23
C LYS A 156 -5.55 -9.01 11.74
N GLU A 157 -6.59 -9.12 12.56
CA GLU A 157 -7.86 -9.76 12.19
C GLU A 157 -8.48 -9.06 10.97
N TRP A 158 -8.48 -7.74 10.96
CA TRP A 158 -8.97 -6.96 9.83
C TRP A 158 -8.15 -7.18 8.56
N MET A 159 -6.82 -7.22 8.66
CA MET A 159 -5.95 -7.55 7.53
C MET A 159 -6.17 -8.98 7.02
N ASP A 160 -6.34 -9.94 7.92
CA ASP A 160 -6.67 -11.32 7.58
C ASP A 160 -8.05 -11.40 6.90
N LYS A 161 -9.02 -10.61 7.37
CA LYS A 161 -10.34 -10.47 6.74
C LYS A 161 -10.25 -9.83 5.34
N LEU A 162 -9.44 -8.79 5.16
CA LEU A 162 -9.20 -8.22 3.82
C LEU A 162 -8.58 -9.25 2.88
N ARG A 163 -7.69 -10.11 3.39
CA ARG A 163 -7.12 -11.23 2.65
C ARG A 163 -8.11 -12.36 2.35
N THR A 164 -9.24 -12.45 3.05
CA THR A 164 -10.31 -13.39 2.66
C THR A 164 -11.30 -12.76 1.67
N LEU A 165 -11.44 -11.43 1.68
CA LEU A 165 -12.28 -10.66 0.77
C LEU A 165 -11.61 -10.34 -0.59
N ARG A 166 -10.60 -11.12 -0.98
CA ARG A 166 -9.74 -10.86 -2.15
C ARG A 166 -10.51 -10.70 -3.46
N TYR A 167 -9.93 -9.86 -4.31
CA TYR A 167 -10.34 -9.58 -5.69
C TYR A 167 -10.38 -10.85 -6.54
N ALA A 168 -9.45 -11.77 -6.30
CA ALA A 168 -9.34 -13.04 -6.97
C ALA A 168 -9.42 -14.20 -5.98
N ARG A 169 -10.12 -15.26 -6.34
CA ARG A 169 -10.02 -16.53 -5.60
C ARG A 169 -8.61 -17.10 -5.80
N LYS A 170 -8.10 -17.78 -4.77
CA LYS A 170 -6.91 -18.61 -4.93
C LYS A 170 -7.15 -19.62 -6.06
N ALA A 171 -6.14 -19.87 -6.89
CA ALA A 171 -6.24 -20.90 -7.93
C ALA A 171 -6.70 -22.22 -7.29
N ALA A 172 -7.66 -22.89 -7.92
CA ALA A 172 -8.23 -24.13 -7.39
C ALA A 172 -7.19 -25.27 -7.33
N ASN A 173 -6.16 -25.19 -8.18
CA ASN A 173 -5.07 -26.15 -8.27
C ASN A 173 -3.75 -25.54 -7.78
N SER A 174 -2.83 -26.39 -7.32
CA SER A 174 -1.46 -25.99 -6.96
C SER A 174 -0.63 -25.52 -8.15
N ASP A 175 -1.08 -25.80 -9.38
CA ASP A 175 -0.49 -25.26 -10.60
C ASP A 175 -1.30 -24.03 -11.06
N PRO A 176 -0.75 -22.81 -10.99
CA PRO A 176 -1.42 -21.60 -11.46
C PRO A 176 -1.53 -21.55 -12.99
N TYR A 177 -0.93 -22.50 -13.72
CA TYR A 177 -0.93 -22.55 -15.19
C TYR A 177 -2.02 -23.48 -15.71
N TYR A 178 -3.10 -22.90 -16.26
CA TYR A 178 -4.18 -23.69 -16.89
C TYR A 178 -3.78 -24.26 -18.26
N ALA A 179 -3.01 -23.50 -19.04
CA ALA A 179 -2.53 -23.94 -20.35
C ALA A 179 -1.20 -23.25 -20.71
N THR A 180 -0.39 -23.89 -21.54
CA THR A 180 0.91 -23.37 -21.97
C THR A 180 1.12 -23.68 -23.44
N TYR A 181 1.55 -22.68 -24.21
CA TYR A 181 1.75 -22.76 -25.66
C TYR A 181 3.16 -22.31 -25.98
N GLU A 182 3.93 -23.16 -26.66
CA GLU A 182 5.31 -22.86 -27.07
C GLU A 182 5.32 -22.21 -28.45
N ILE A 183 5.71 -20.93 -28.52
CA ILE A 183 5.70 -20.13 -29.75
C ILE A 183 7.04 -20.22 -30.48
N LEU A 184 8.13 -20.25 -29.71
CA LEU A 184 9.50 -20.50 -30.18
C LEU A 184 10.19 -21.44 -29.18
N PRO A 185 11.30 -22.13 -29.55
CA PRO A 185 12.01 -23.01 -28.63
C PRO A 185 12.34 -22.30 -27.30
N GLY A 186 11.76 -22.79 -26.20
CA GLY A 186 11.92 -22.23 -24.85
C GLY A 186 11.14 -20.93 -24.57
N ARG A 187 10.27 -20.48 -25.48
CA ARG A 187 9.49 -19.23 -25.36
C ARG A 187 8.01 -19.53 -25.40
N LYS A 188 7.32 -19.26 -24.29
CA LYS A 188 5.96 -19.74 -24.06
C LYS A 188 5.01 -18.61 -23.72
N ILE A 189 3.78 -18.72 -24.21
CA ILE A 189 2.64 -17.94 -23.71
C ILE A 189 1.80 -18.87 -22.84
N CYS A 190 1.50 -18.44 -21.63
CA CYS A 190 0.82 -19.25 -20.61
C CYS A 190 -0.51 -18.60 -20.22
N LEU A 191 -1.56 -19.40 -20.14
CA LEU A 191 -2.80 -19.01 -19.48
C LEU A 191 -2.63 -19.27 -17.98
N ALA A 192 -2.63 -18.20 -17.20
CA ALA A 192 -2.53 -18.25 -15.75
C ALA A 192 -3.85 -17.83 -15.10
N SER A 193 -4.01 -18.16 -13.82
CA SER A 193 -5.20 -17.78 -13.07
C SER A 193 -4.97 -17.55 -11.59
N GLY A 194 -6.00 -16.98 -10.97
CA GLY A 194 -6.05 -16.74 -9.53
C GLY A 194 -5.38 -15.43 -9.16
N ASP A 195 -4.96 -15.34 -7.90
CA ASP A 195 -4.38 -14.12 -7.36
C ASP A 195 -2.92 -13.96 -7.82
N MET A 196 -2.67 -12.93 -8.64
CA MET A 196 -1.33 -12.58 -9.12
C MET A 196 -0.33 -12.34 -7.97
N THR A 197 -0.79 -11.96 -6.78
CA THR A 197 0.09 -11.76 -5.61
C THR A 197 0.61 -13.07 -5.01
N GLU A 198 -0.04 -14.21 -5.29
CA GLU A 198 0.38 -15.54 -4.83
C GLU A 198 1.19 -16.32 -5.88
N MET A 199 1.30 -15.81 -7.09
CA MET A 199 2.07 -16.47 -8.15
C MET A 199 3.55 -16.52 -7.79
N GLN A 200 4.15 -17.69 -7.94
CA GLN A 200 5.55 -17.93 -7.59
C GLN A 200 6.44 -17.90 -8.83
N ASN A 201 7.67 -17.41 -8.65
CA ASN A 201 8.73 -17.40 -9.65
C ASN A 201 8.36 -16.61 -10.93
N ILE A 202 7.60 -15.52 -10.78
CA ILE A 202 7.33 -14.57 -11.85
C ILE A 202 8.12 -13.29 -11.59
N ASP A 203 9.04 -12.90 -12.47
CA ASP A 203 9.92 -11.75 -12.25
C ASP A 203 9.15 -10.42 -12.25
N VAL A 204 8.15 -10.28 -13.13
CA VAL A 204 7.41 -9.02 -13.33
C VAL A 204 5.91 -9.22 -13.22
N LEU A 205 5.27 -8.43 -12.36
CA LEU A 205 3.81 -8.35 -12.24
C LEU A 205 3.31 -7.06 -12.91
N VAL A 206 2.43 -7.15 -13.89
CA VAL A 206 1.84 -5.96 -14.52
C VAL A 206 0.59 -5.55 -13.76
N ASN A 207 0.48 -4.27 -13.43
CA ASN A 207 -0.67 -3.66 -12.78
C ASN A 207 -1.35 -2.69 -13.75
N THR A 208 -2.68 -2.78 -13.86
CA THR A 208 -3.48 -1.73 -14.51
C THR A 208 -3.68 -0.59 -13.53
N GLU A 209 -3.23 0.60 -13.90
CA GLU A 209 -3.34 1.79 -13.04
C GLU A 209 -4.06 2.94 -13.74
N ASN A 210 -4.56 3.86 -12.93
CA ASN A 210 -5.08 5.12 -13.43
C ASN A 210 -3.96 6.07 -13.91
N ASN A 211 -4.33 7.04 -14.74
CA ASN A 211 -3.40 8.04 -15.26
C ASN A 211 -2.83 8.99 -14.19
N TYR A 212 -3.27 8.94 -12.93
CA TYR A 212 -2.60 9.63 -11.83
C TYR A 212 -1.56 8.76 -11.15
N MET A 213 -1.38 7.50 -11.54
CA MET A 213 -0.44 6.56 -10.90
C MET A 213 -0.60 6.52 -9.38
N GLN A 214 -1.85 6.59 -8.94
CA GLN A 214 -2.23 6.48 -7.54
C GLN A 214 -2.83 5.11 -7.34
N MET A 215 -2.09 4.22 -6.69
CA MET A 215 -2.59 2.88 -6.40
C MET A 215 -3.81 2.98 -5.50
N ALA A 216 -4.73 2.03 -5.69
CA ALA A 216 -5.91 1.88 -4.85
C ALA A 216 -5.52 1.77 -3.36
N ARG A 217 -6.45 2.13 -2.49
CA ARG A 217 -6.20 2.13 -1.04
C ARG A 217 -5.92 0.71 -0.57
N ILE A 218 -5.01 0.54 0.39
CA ILE A 218 -4.55 -0.79 0.86
C ILE A 218 -5.68 -1.69 1.38
N TYR A 219 -6.76 -1.07 1.85
CA TYR A 219 -7.94 -1.75 2.38
C TYR A 219 -9.05 -2.01 1.35
N GLU A 220 -8.89 -1.52 0.13
CA GLU A 220 -9.71 -2.02 -0.95
C GLU A 220 -9.33 -3.48 -1.19
N SER A 221 -10.35 -4.34 -1.37
CA SER A 221 -10.14 -5.76 -1.55
C SER A 221 -10.53 -6.23 -2.95
N ALA A 222 -11.22 -5.39 -3.73
CA ALA A 222 -11.85 -5.75 -5.00
C ALA A 222 -11.07 -5.29 -6.25
N VAL A 223 -9.81 -4.85 -6.11
CA VAL A 223 -8.98 -4.39 -7.24
C VAL A 223 -7.54 -4.86 -7.13
N LEU A 224 -6.94 -5.26 -8.26
CA LEU A 224 -5.57 -5.76 -8.33
C LEU A 224 -4.54 -4.76 -7.75
N SER A 225 -4.69 -3.47 -8.06
CA SER A 225 -3.79 -2.42 -7.57
C SER A 225 -3.66 -2.42 -6.04
N SER A 226 -4.78 -2.52 -5.32
CA SER A 226 -4.78 -2.58 -3.84
C SER A 226 -4.07 -3.83 -3.30
N ALA A 227 -4.22 -4.97 -3.97
CA ALA A 227 -3.60 -6.23 -3.59
C ALA A 227 -2.09 -6.18 -3.79
N LEU A 228 -1.62 -5.69 -4.95
CA LEU A 228 -0.19 -5.50 -5.22
C LEU A 228 0.45 -4.51 -4.25
N ARG A 229 -0.21 -3.38 -3.97
CA ARG A 229 0.27 -2.39 -2.98
C ARG A 229 0.43 -3.02 -1.60
N ARG A 230 -0.62 -3.72 -1.12
CA ARG A 230 -0.64 -4.36 0.20
C ARG A 230 0.40 -5.46 0.32
N GLU A 231 0.47 -6.37 -0.64
CA GLU A 231 1.36 -7.52 -0.58
C GLU A 231 2.82 -7.15 -0.93
N GLY A 232 3.05 -6.01 -1.59
CA GLY A 232 4.36 -5.40 -1.79
C GLY A 232 4.84 -4.53 -0.61
N SER A 233 3.95 -4.17 0.31
CA SER A 233 4.28 -3.36 1.49
C SER A 233 4.96 -4.17 2.60
N TYR A 234 5.62 -3.48 3.53
CA TYR A 234 6.04 -4.09 4.79
C TYR A 234 4.94 -3.95 5.82
N ILE A 235 4.20 -5.04 6.03
CA ILE A 235 3.13 -5.12 7.04
C ILE A 235 3.57 -6.05 8.17
N ARG A 236 3.47 -5.58 9.42
CA ARG A 236 3.78 -6.37 10.62
C ARG A 236 2.67 -6.20 11.64
N ASN A 237 2.09 -7.30 12.11
CA ASN A 237 1.00 -7.31 13.10
C ASN A 237 -0.18 -6.41 12.68
N GLY A 238 -0.59 -6.49 11.41
CA GLY A 238 -1.69 -5.68 10.87
C GLY A 238 -1.33 -4.22 10.55
N LYS A 239 -0.15 -3.74 10.95
CA LYS A 239 0.31 -2.37 10.70
C LYS A 239 1.11 -2.27 9.43
N LEU A 240 0.72 -1.32 8.58
CA LEU A 240 1.56 -0.85 7.48
C LEU A 240 2.73 -0.06 8.06
N LEU A 241 3.93 -0.63 7.95
CA LEU A 241 5.16 0.04 8.38
C LEU A 241 5.78 0.82 7.22
N GLU A 242 5.75 0.26 6.02
CA GLU A 242 6.29 0.90 4.81
C GLU A 242 5.42 0.57 3.59
N ASP A 243 4.94 1.62 2.92
CA ASP A 243 4.18 1.56 1.67
C ASP A 243 5.12 1.69 0.46
N THR A 244 6.07 0.75 0.37
CA THR A 244 7.23 0.85 -0.51
C THR A 244 6.85 1.05 -1.98
N VAL A 245 5.84 0.32 -2.47
CA VAL A 245 5.44 0.36 -3.88
C VAL A 245 4.88 1.74 -4.26
N GLN A 246 3.97 2.30 -3.46
CA GLN A 246 3.42 3.63 -3.75
C GLN A 246 4.49 4.73 -3.62
N LEU A 247 5.35 4.65 -2.59
CA LEU A 247 6.41 5.62 -2.39
C LEU A 247 7.41 5.62 -3.55
N GLU A 248 7.77 4.45 -4.05
CA GLU A 248 8.65 4.32 -5.22
C GLU A 248 7.96 4.83 -6.49
N LEU A 249 6.69 4.47 -6.71
CA LEU A 249 5.91 4.97 -7.85
C LEU A 249 5.82 6.51 -7.85
N ASP A 250 5.62 7.12 -6.69
CA ASP A 250 5.63 8.57 -6.53
C ASP A 250 7.00 9.17 -6.88
N GLN A 251 8.09 8.53 -6.45
CA GLN A 251 9.45 8.97 -6.77
C GLN A 251 9.73 8.86 -8.28
N GLN A 252 9.30 7.78 -8.91
CA GLN A 252 9.42 7.59 -10.37
C GLN A 252 8.70 8.69 -11.14
N VAL A 253 7.45 9.00 -10.77
CA VAL A 253 6.67 10.05 -11.42
C VAL A 253 7.30 11.44 -11.24
N VAL A 254 7.81 11.73 -10.05
CA VAL A 254 8.32 13.08 -9.71
C VAL A 254 9.75 13.31 -10.21
N LYS A 255 10.61 12.29 -10.12
CA LYS A 255 12.05 12.41 -10.40
C LYS A 255 12.49 11.68 -11.67
N GLY A 256 11.68 10.77 -12.19
CA GLY A 256 11.98 10.02 -13.40
C GLY A 256 11.96 10.92 -14.63
N GLU A 257 12.90 10.65 -15.54
CA GLU A 257 12.94 11.34 -16.83
C GLU A 257 11.71 10.98 -17.66
N GLY A 258 11.05 11.97 -18.26
CA GLY A 258 9.95 11.74 -19.20
C GLY A 258 8.53 11.74 -18.61
N PHE A 259 8.35 11.76 -17.28
CA PHE A 259 7.02 11.85 -16.66
C PHE A 259 6.68 13.29 -16.24
N GLY A 260 7.57 13.92 -15.47
CA GLY A 260 7.50 15.34 -15.07
C GLY A 260 6.39 15.70 -14.08
N SER A 261 5.16 15.22 -14.27
CA SER A 261 4.03 15.44 -13.37
C SER A 261 2.86 14.49 -13.67
N ARG A 262 1.79 14.60 -12.87
CA ARG A 262 0.52 13.93 -13.12
C ARG A 262 -0.45 14.90 -13.83
N PRO A 263 -1.34 14.42 -14.71
CA PRO A 263 -1.53 13.01 -15.10
C PRO A 263 -0.43 12.52 -16.05
N ILE A 264 -0.21 11.21 -16.03
CA ILE A 264 0.62 10.44 -16.93
C ILE A 264 -0.18 10.13 -18.20
N GLU A 265 0.47 10.10 -19.35
CA GLU A 265 -0.21 9.77 -20.60
C GLU A 265 -0.73 8.31 -20.57
N MET A 266 -1.79 8.06 -21.33
CA MET A 266 -2.30 6.70 -21.47
C MET A 266 -1.26 5.80 -22.13
N GLU A 267 -1.32 4.50 -21.85
CA GLU A 267 -0.43 3.45 -22.40
C GLU A 267 1.02 3.52 -21.90
N GLN A 268 1.42 4.58 -21.19
CA GLN A 268 2.73 4.66 -20.52
C GLN A 268 2.82 3.65 -19.37
N VAL A 269 4.03 3.14 -19.14
CA VAL A 269 4.30 2.12 -18.14
C VAL A 269 5.43 2.60 -17.24
N ILE A 270 5.21 2.57 -15.93
CA ILE A 270 6.20 2.99 -14.93
C ILE A 270 6.63 1.77 -14.11
N PRO A 271 7.93 1.44 -14.04
CA PRO A 271 8.40 0.35 -13.21
C PRO A 271 8.54 0.77 -11.75
N THR A 272 8.28 -0.16 -10.84
CA THR A 272 8.76 -0.15 -9.46
C THR A 272 9.38 -1.50 -9.14
N HIS A 273 10.13 -1.59 -8.06
CA HIS A 273 10.44 -2.89 -7.48
C HIS A 273 9.16 -3.55 -6.97
N ALA A 274 9.17 -4.88 -6.81
CA ALA A 274 8.04 -5.62 -6.26
C ALA A 274 7.67 -5.25 -4.82
N GLY A 275 8.44 -4.37 -4.18
CA GLY A 275 8.17 -3.77 -2.89
C GLY A 275 9.26 -4.05 -1.86
N HIS A 276 8.88 -4.01 -0.58
CA HIS A 276 9.83 -4.17 0.51
C HIS A 276 10.48 -5.57 0.51
N ALA A 277 11.74 -5.70 0.92
CA ALA A 277 12.46 -7.00 0.96
C ALA A 277 11.79 -8.09 1.81
N LYS A 278 10.88 -7.71 2.73
CA LYS A 278 10.09 -8.63 3.58
C LYS A 278 8.65 -8.85 3.08
N SER A 279 8.28 -8.22 1.96
CA SER A 279 6.94 -8.30 1.39
C SER A 279 6.62 -9.71 0.88
N VAL A 280 5.35 -9.98 0.63
CA VAL A 280 4.91 -11.28 0.09
C VAL A 280 5.35 -11.41 -1.36
N LEU A 281 5.26 -10.34 -2.16
CA LEU A 281 5.63 -10.36 -3.57
C LEU A 281 7.11 -10.74 -3.77
N VAL A 282 8.02 -10.14 -2.99
CA VAL A 282 9.46 -10.47 -3.06
C VAL A 282 9.72 -11.91 -2.63
N LYS A 283 9.03 -12.40 -1.59
CA LYS A 283 9.16 -13.81 -1.15
C LYS A 283 8.66 -14.81 -2.18
N ASN A 284 7.68 -14.42 -3.00
CA ASN A 284 7.17 -15.21 -4.10
C ASN A 284 8.05 -15.11 -5.36
N GLY A 285 9.11 -14.31 -5.34
CA GLY A 285 10.07 -14.19 -6.44
C GLY A 285 9.79 -13.06 -7.42
N ALA A 286 8.77 -12.23 -7.16
CA ALA A 286 8.56 -11.01 -7.94
C ALA A 286 9.69 -10.00 -7.66
N ARG A 287 10.18 -9.38 -8.73
CA ARG A 287 11.27 -8.41 -8.70
C ARG A 287 10.79 -7.01 -9.05
N TYR A 288 9.85 -6.92 -9.99
CA TYR A 288 9.30 -5.64 -10.45
C TYR A 288 7.78 -5.67 -10.53
N ILE A 289 7.17 -4.49 -10.40
CA ILE A 289 5.79 -4.23 -10.79
C ILE A 289 5.80 -3.19 -11.91
N PHE A 290 5.08 -3.47 -13.00
CA PHE A 290 4.91 -2.53 -14.11
C PHE A 290 3.54 -1.89 -14.02
N HIS A 291 3.49 -0.60 -13.73
CA HIS A 291 2.26 0.18 -13.58
C HIS A 291 1.86 0.77 -14.93
N ALA A 292 0.89 0.15 -15.60
CA ALA A 292 0.43 0.56 -16.93
C ALA A 292 -0.76 1.52 -16.83
N SER A 293 -0.61 2.72 -17.39
CA SER A 293 -1.64 3.76 -17.48
C SER A 293 -2.76 3.30 -18.42
N THR A 294 -3.79 2.69 -17.85
CA THR A 294 -4.85 2.01 -18.62
C THR A 294 -6.25 2.50 -18.26
N VAL A 295 -6.36 3.37 -17.25
CA VAL A 295 -7.61 3.99 -16.83
C VAL A 295 -7.45 5.51 -16.77
N TYR A 296 -8.15 6.22 -17.64
CA TYR A 296 -8.16 7.67 -17.63
C TYR A 296 -9.14 8.19 -16.58
N VAL A 297 -8.67 9.01 -15.64
CA VAL A 297 -9.51 9.72 -14.67
C VAL A 297 -9.73 11.15 -15.19
N HIS A 298 -10.97 11.47 -15.49
CA HIS A 298 -11.35 12.81 -15.95
C HIS A 298 -11.32 13.80 -14.77
N PRO A 299 -10.53 14.89 -14.83
CA PRO A 299 -10.32 15.78 -13.70
C PRO A 299 -11.59 16.57 -13.30
N ARG A 300 -12.54 16.77 -14.23
CA ARG A 300 -13.68 17.66 -14.02
C ARG A 300 -14.94 16.96 -13.50
N ASN A 301 -15.20 15.74 -13.95
CA ASN A 301 -16.45 15.02 -13.67
C ASN A 301 -16.23 13.72 -12.90
N ARG A 302 -14.98 13.39 -12.53
CA ARG A 302 -14.60 12.18 -11.80
C ARG A 302 -15.00 10.88 -12.50
N SER A 303 -15.31 10.90 -13.80
CA SER A 303 -15.54 9.68 -14.56
C SER A 303 -14.23 8.97 -14.84
N VAL A 304 -14.27 7.65 -14.85
CA VAL A 304 -13.16 6.80 -15.24
C VAL A 304 -13.44 6.19 -16.62
N THR A 305 -12.43 6.17 -17.49
CA THR A 305 -12.54 5.60 -18.83
C THR A 305 -11.36 4.64 -19.04
N PRO A 306 -11.58 3.31 -19.06
CA PRO A 306 -10.51 2.37 -19.39
C PRO A 306 -10.09 2.51 -20.86
N ILE A 307 -8.94 1.97 -21.25
CA ILE A 307 -8.53 1.90 -22.66
C ILE A 307 -9.62 1.21 -23.51
N GLN A 308 -9.94 1.80 -24.67
CA GLN A 308 -11.12 1.41 -25.47
C GLN A 308 -10.77 0.75 -26.82
N THR A 309 -9.51 0.81 -27.27
CA THR A 309 -9.14 0.36 -28.62
C THR A 309 -8.14 -0.79 -28.59
N ASP A 310 -8.16 -1.63 -29.61
CA ASP A 310 -7.17 -2.70 -29.79
C ASP A 310 -5.76 -2.15 -29.94
N ALA A 311 -5.62 -1.02 -30.66
CA ALA A 311 -4.35 -0.33 -30.81
C ALA A 311 -3.77 0.06 -29.44
N SER A 312 -4.59 0.65 -28.56
CA SER A 312 -4.17 1.02 -27.20
C SER A 312 -3.82 -0.19 -26.33
N VAL A 313 -4.59 -1.28 -26.42
CA VAL A 313 -4.29 -2.54 -25.72
C VAL A 313 -2.93 -3.08 -26.18
N ARG A 314 -2.70 -3.18 -27.48
CA ARG A 314 -1.44 -3.63 -28.08
C ARG A 314 -0.28 -2.72 -27.68
N GLN A 315 -0.46 -1.41 -27.77
CA GLN A 315 0.58 -0.45 -27.43
C GLN A 315 0.98 -0.54 -25.96
N THR A 316 0.01 -0.70 -25.06
CA THR A 316 0.29 -0.89 -23.62
C THR A 316 1.08 -2.17 -23.37
N VAL A 317 0.69 -3.29 -23.99
CA VAL A 317 1.42 -4.57 -23.89
C VAL A 317 2.85 -4.40 -24.41
N LEU A 318 3.00 -3.79 -25.59
CA LEU A 318 4.29 -3.56 -26.22
C LEU A 318 5.18 -2.67 -25.34
N ASN A 319 4.63 -1.62 -24.72
CA ASN A 319 5.36 -0.75 -23.80
C ASN A 319 5.85 -1.51 -22.58
N CYS A 320 5.05 -2.44 -22.01
CA CYS A 320 5.50 -3.31 -20.92
C CYS A 320 6.67 -4.21 -21.35
N LEU A 321 6.57 -4.84 -22.52
CA LEU A 321 7.60 -5.75 -23.03
C LEU A 321 8.89 -5.01 -23.42
N ASN A 322 8.78 -3.82 -23.98
CA ASN A 322 9.93 -2.95 -24.27
C ASN A 322 10.60 -2.47 -22.98
N LEU A 323 9.82 -2.07 -21.96
CA LEU A 323 10.36 -1.69 -20.66
C LEU A 323 11.14 -2.84 -20.00
N MET A 324 10.65 -4.09 -20.14
CA MET A 324 11.39 -5.26 -19.68
C MET A 324 12.75 -5.41 -20.37
N MET A 325 12.82 -5.15 -21.69
CA MET A 325 14.08 -5.15 -22.43
C MET A 325 15.02 -4.04 -21.96
N GLU A 326 14.50 -2.82 -21.78
CA GLU A 326 15.25 -1.68 -21.27
C GLU A 326 15.84 -1.96 -19.87
N ILE A 327 15.05 -2.56 -18.97
CA ILE A 327 15.53 -2.94 -17.63
C ILE A 327 16.63 -4.00 -17.73
N ASN A 328 16.53 -4.96 -18.65
CA ASN A 328 17.60 -5.93 -18.89
C ASN A 328 18.89 -5.26 -19.38
N GLU A 329 18.76 -4.32 -20.32
CA GLU A 329 19.88 -3.54 -20.86
C GLU A 329 20.55 -2.70 -19.77
N ASN A 330 19.75 -2.10 -18.89
CA ASN A 330 20.17 -1.32 -17.73
C ASN A 330 20.54 -2.18 -16.51
N LYS A 331 20.63 -3.51 -16.67
CA LYS A 331 21.00 -4.47 -15.61
C LYS A 331 20.20 -4.28 -14.31
N GLY A 332 18.91 -4.03 -14.45
CA GLY A 332 17.95 -3.96 -13.35
C GLY A 332 17.83 -2.62 -12.65
N VAL A 333 18.56 -1.60 -13.11
CA VAL A 333 18.45 -0.23 -12.57
C VAL A 333 17.18 0.41 -13.13
N ILE A 334 16.30 0.86 -12.23
CA ILE A 334 15.06 1.57 -12.57
C ILE A 334 14.90 2.88 -11.81
N SER A 335 15.60 3.07 -10.69
CA SER A 335 15.44 4.27 -9.88
C SER A 335 15.98 5.51 -10.60
N PRO A 336 15.36 6.70 -10.42
CA PRO A 336 15.85 7.92 -11.02
C PRO A 336 17.26 8.28 -10.55
N ALA A 337 18.08 8.83 -11.44
CA ALA A 337 19.45 9.26 -11.12
C ALA A 337 19.47 10.27 -9.96
N GLY A 338 20.50 10.19 -9.12
CA GLY A 338 20.64 11.06 -7.94
C GLY A 338 19.76 10.67 -6.74
N THR A 339 19.13 9.50 -6.77
CA THR A 339 18.46 8.92 -5.60
C THR A 339 19.36 7.87 -4.93
N ASP A 340 19.21 7.69 -3.62
CA ASP A 340 19.92 6.62 -2.89
C ASP A 340 19.62 5.23 -3.45
N ALA A 341 18.40 5.04 -3.98
CA ALA A 341 17.99 3.78 -4.60
C ALA A 341 18.78 3.49 -5.88
N TYR A 342 18.95 4.50 -6.75
CA TYR A 342 19.79 4.40 -7.94
C TYR A 342 21.23 3.99 -7.62
N GLU A 343 21.85 4.60 -6.61
CA GLU A 343 23.22 4.23 -6.21
C GLU A 343 23.33 2.79 -5.70
N ARG A 344 22.30 2.30 -4.99
CA ARG A 344 22.24 0.91 -4.54
C ARG A 344 22.08 -0.05 -5.71
N GLU A 345 21.21 0.27 -6.66
CA GLU A 345 20.98 -0.55 -7.85
C GLU A 345 22.21 -0.61 -8.75
N GLN A 346 22.89 0.52 -8.97
CA GLN A 346 24.14 0.57 -9.74
C GLN A 346 25.21 -0.39 -9.16
N LYS A 347 25.33 -0.44 -7.83
CA LYS A 347 26.24 -1.36 -7.14
C LYS A 347 25.80 -2.83 -7.25
N ALA A 348 24.52 -3.09 -7.49
CA ALA A 348 23.96 -4.44 -7.60
C ALA A 348 23.95 -4.99 -9.04
N THR A 349 24.38 -4.21 -10.04
CA THR A 349 24.33 -4.59 -11.47
C THR A 349 25.12 -5.86 -11.81
N GLU A 350 26.18 -6.18 -11.06
CA GLU A 350 26.95 -7.41 -11.26
C GLU A 350 26.18 -8.68 -10.84
N ALA A 351 25.28 -8.55 -9.87
CA ALA A 351 24.43 -9.64 -9.39
C ALA A 351 23.10 -9.74 -10.18
N TYR A 352 22.89 -8.88 -11.17
CA TYR A 352 21.64 -8.85 -11.93
C TYR A 352 21.45 -10.11 -12.77
N MET A 353 20.28 -10.71 -12.63
CA MET A 353 19.79 -11.75 -13.53
C MET A 353 18.78 -11.15 -14.50
N PRO A 354 18.83 -11.48 -15.80
CA PRO A 354 17.81 -11.03 -16.75
C PRO A 354 16.40 -11.47 -16.37
N ILE A 355 15.41 -10.64 -16.67
CA ILE A 355 13.98 -10.95 -16.54
C ILE A 355 13.62 -12.05 -17.53
N LYS A 356 13.01 -13.13 -17.03
CA LYS A 356 12.60 -14.31 -17.78
C LYS A 356 11.09 -14.51 -17.82
N SER A 357 10.33 -13.90 -16.90
CA SER A 357 8.89 -14.06 -16.84
C SER A 357 8.14 -12.77 -16.52
N ILE A 358 6.99 -12.59 -17.17
CA ILE A 358 6.10 -11.45 -16.95
C ILE A 358 4.65 -11.92 -16.95
N VAL A 359 3.82 -11.40 -16.05
CA VAL A 359 2.38 -11.69 -16.01
C VAL A 359 1.54 -10.44 -16.20
N PHE A 360 0.58 -10.55 -17.11
CA PHE A 360 -0.37 -9.52 -17.48
C PHE A 360 -1.77 -9.85 -16.94
N PRO A 361 -2.48 -8.90 -16.33
CA PRO A 361 -3.94 -8.98 -16.21
C PRO A 361 -4.58 -8.68 -17.58
N LEU A 362 -5.87 -8.98 -17.75
CA LEU A 362 -6.62 -8.48 -18.90
C LEU A 362 -6.75 -6.95 -18.84
N PHE A 363 -6.16 -6.26 -19.79
CA PHE A 363 -6.30 -4.80 -19.86
C PHE A 363 -7.70 -4.39 -20.28
N GLY A 364 -8.26 -3.41 -19.56
CA GLY A 364 -9.56 -2.86 -19.89
C GLY A 364 -10.74 -3.79 -19.68
N ALA A 365 -10.58 -4.99 -19.09
CA ALA A 365 -11.68 -5.93 -18.80
C ALA A 365 -12.36 -5.74 -17.43
N GLY A 366 -12.04 -4.65 -16.74
CA GLY A 366 -12.59 -4.31 -15.42
C GLY A 366 -13.94 -3.59 -15.46
N GLN A 367 -14.24 -2.86 -14.38
CA GLN A 367 -15.47 -2.06 -14.27
C GLN A 367 -15.56 -1.02 -15.39
N GLY A 368 -16.67 -1.03 -16.13
CA GLY A 368 -16.89 -0.13 -17.28
C GLY A 368 -16.00 -0.43 -18.49
N GLY A 369 -15.41 -1.62 -18.53
CA GLY A 369 -14.45 -2.06 -19.52
C GLY A 369 -15.05 -2.83 -20.71
N ARG A 370 -14.15 -3.31 -21.56
CA ARG A 370 -14.42 -4.20 -22.69
C ARG A 370 -14.52 -5.64 -22.20
N SER A 371 -15.15 -6.51 -22.98
CA SER A 371 -15.27 -7.93 -22.63
C SER A 371 -13.95 -8.70 -22.86
N THR A 372 -13.79 -9.83 -22.16
CA THR A 372 -12.61 -10.72 -22.31
C THR A 372 -12.37 -11.15 -23.75
N ILE A 373 -13.43 -11.43 -24.51
CA ILE A 373 -13.34 -11.83 -25.92
C ILE A 373 -12.82 -10.71 -26.82
N GLU A 374 -13.01 -9.45 -26.42
CA GLU A 374 -12.52 -8.29 -27.17
C GLU A 374 -11.07 -7.96 -26.85
N VAL A 375 -10.62 -8.13 -25.61
CA VAL A 375 -9.28 -7.69 -25.18
C VAL A 375 -8.22 -8.79 -25.23
N ALA A 376 -8.60 -10.07 -25.07
CA ALA A 376 -7.62 -11.16 -25.10
C ALA A 376 -6.93 -11.31 -26.47
N PRO A 377 -7.63 -11.29 -27.62
CA PRO A 377 -6.98 -11.43 -28.93
C PRO A 377 -5.87 -10.39 -29.20
N PRO A 378 -6.09 -9.06 -29.06
CA PRO A 378 -5.02 -8.09 -29.33
C PRO A 378 -3.82 -8.24 -28.37
N MET A 379 -4.03 -8.67 -27.12
CA MET A 379 -2.92 -8.96 -26.21
C MET A 379 -2.10 -10.17 -26.65
N ILE A 380 -2.77 -11.28 -26.96
CA ILE A 380 -2.12 -12.54 -27.40
C ILE A 380 -1.38 -12.34 -28.73
N ASP A 381 -1.98 -11.61 -29.67
CA ASP A 381 -1.34 -11.27 -30.94
C ASP A 381 -0.07 -10.45 -30.72
N CYS A 382 -0.12 -9.45 -29.84
CA CYS A 382 1.05 -8.64 -29.49
C CYS A 382 2.16 -9.46 -28.81
N PHE A 383 1.81 -10.41 -27.94
CA PHE A 383 2.80 -11.33 -27.35
C PHE A 383 3.51 -12.15 -28.43
N LYS A 384 2.76 -12.72 -29.37
CA LYS A 384 3.32 -13.51 -30.49
C LYS A 384 4.23 -12.64 -31.35
N ASP A 385 3.76 -11.47 -31.77
CA ASP A 385 4.52 -10.55 -32.60
C ASP A 385 5.83 -10.13 -31.93
N PHE A 386 5.80 -9.86 -30.63
CA PHE A 386 6.99 -9.52 -29.86
C PHE A 386 8.00 -10.68 -29.84
N LEU A 387 7.55 -11.89 -29.50
CA LEU A 387 8.41 -13.08 -29.51
C LEU A 387 9.01 -13.35 -30.89
N MET A 388 8.19 -13.24 -31.95
CA MET A 388 8.62 -13.46 -33.34
C MET A 388 9.63 -12.40 -33.81
N LYS A 389 9.39 -11.11 -33.49
CA LYS A 389 10.31 -10.01 -33.76
C LYS A 389 11.69 -10.26 -33.12
N HIS A 390 11.71 -10.85 -31.93
CA HIS A 390 12.94 -11.13 -31.19
C HIS A 390 13.53 -12.53 -31.40
N LYS A 391 12.99 -13.34 -32.33
CA LYS A 391 13.48 -14.70 -32.64
C LYS A 391 14.98 -14.78 -32.90
N SER A 392 15.54 -13.77 -33.58
CA SER A 392 16.96 -13.70 -33.93
C SER A 392 17.79 -12.83 -32.97
N THR A 393 17.18 -12.30 -31.90
CA THR A 393 17.89 -11.49 -30.91
C THR A 393 18.80 -12.39 -30.08
N LYS A 394 20.11 -12.17 -30.16
CA LYS A 394 21.10 -12.93 -29.39
C LYS A 394 20.82 -12.75 -27.90
N ASN A 395 20.79 -13.85 -27.15
CA ASN A 395 20.56 -13.88 -25.71
C ASN A 395 19.23 -13.25 -25.25
N PHE A 396 18.19 -13.26 -26.08
CA PHE A 396 16.84 -12.83 -25.66
C PHE A 396 16.40 -13.59 -24.40
N PRO A 397 16.18 -12.92 -23.24
CA PRO A 397 16.07 -13.61 -21.97
C PRO A 397 14.66 -14.11 -21.65
N LEU A 398 13.62 -13.46 -22.18
CA LEU A 398 12.21 -13.70 -21.81
C LEU A 398 11.75 -15.11 -22.18
N GLU A 399 11.50 -15.98 -21.20
CA GLU A 399 11.07 -17.38 -21.39
C GLU A 399 9.54 -17.51 -21.39
N ARG A 400 8.83 -16.73 -20.57
CA ARG A 400 7.39 -16.88 -20.38
C ARG A 400 6.64 -15.55 -20.32
N ILE A 401 5.55 -15.47 -21.07
CA ILE A 401 4.55 -14.42 -20.95
C ILE A 401 3.27 -15.07 -20.42
N HIS A 402 2.77 -14.59 -19.29
CA HIS A 402 1.55 -15.10 -18.66
C HIS A 402 0.41 -14.11 -18.88
N LEU A 403 -0.76 -14.62 -19.29
CA LEU A 403 -2.02 -13.88 -19.26
C LEU A 403 -2.86 -14.42 -18.11
N CYS A 404 -3.05 -13.61 -17.08
CA CYS A 404 -3.80 -13.96 -15.88
C CYS A 404 -5.26 -13.55 -16.00
N VAL A 405 -6.14 -14.52 -15.76
CA VAL A 405 -7.60 -14.33 -15.71
C VAL A 405 -8.18 -14.88 -14.41
N PHE A 406 -9.31 -14.35 -13.97
CA PHE A 406 -9.81 -14.59 -12.61
C PHE A 406 -11.00 -15.54 -12.54
N THR A 407 -11.86 -15.56 -13.55
CA THR A 407 -13.10 -16.36 -13.52
C THR A 407 -12.97 -17.60 -14.39
N GLU A 408 -13.65 -18.69 -14.01
CA GLU A 408 -13.74 -19.91 -14.82
C GLU A 408 -14.29 -19.65 -16.23
N VAL A 409 -15.18 -18.65 -16.36
CA VAL A 409 -15.71 -18.20 -17.65
C VAL A 409 -14.60 -17.58 -18.50
N ASP A 410 -13.81 -16.68 -17.93
CA ASP A 410 -12.69 -16.05 -18.64
C ASP A 410 -11.61 -17.08 -19.00
N ILE A 411 -11.35 -18.06 -18.13
CA ILE A 411 -10.42 -19.17 -18.40
C ILE A 411 -10.86 -19.93 -19.65
N ALA A 412 -12.13 -20.33 -19.73
CA ALA A 412 -12.65 -21.06 -20.88
C ALA A 412 -12.56 -20.22 -22.17
N ILE A 413 -12.92 -18.93 -22.11
CA ILE A 413 -12.88 -18.00 -23.25
C ILE A 413 -11.44 -17.83 -23.74
N VAL A 414 -10.52 -17.44 -22.84
CA VAL A 414 -9.11 -17.18 -23.22
C VAL A 414 -8.43 -18.46 -23.67
N LYS A 415 -8.73 -19.61 -23.07
CA LYS A 415 -8.21 -20.90 -23.54
C LYS A 415 -8.64 -21.18 -24.98
N ALA A 416 -9.91 -20.96 -25.33
CA ALA A 416 -10.39 -21.17 -26.69
C ALA A 416 -9.68 -20.24 -27.69
N ILE A 417 -9.49 -18.96 -27.33
CA ILE A 417 -8.75 -17.99 -28.15
C ILE A 417 -7.29 -18.41 -28.32
N MET A 418 -6.61 -18.82 -27.24
CA MET A 418 -5.22 -19.28 -27.31
C MET A 418 -5.07 -20.58 -28.10
N ASP A 419 -6.04 -21.50 -28.00
CA ASP A 419 -6.06 -22.74 -28.80
C ASP A 419 -6.16 -22.46 -30.31
N GLU A 420 -6.85 -21.40 -30.71
CA GLU A 420 -6.95 -20.95 -32.10
C GLU A 420 -5.69 -20.18 -32.55
N MET A 421 -5.17 -19.29 -31.69
CA MET A 421 -4.11 -18.36 -32.07
C MET A 421 -2.70 -18.89 -31.87
N CYS A 422 -2.46 -19.83 -30.95
CA CYS A 422 -1.12 -20.25 -30.54
C CYS A 422 -0.76 -21.69 -30.93
N LYS A 423 -1.72 -22.48 -31.42
CA LYS A 423 -1.43 -23.73 -32.14
C LYS A 423 -1.08 -23.41 -33.58
#